data_AF-A0A918HIG0-F1
#
_entry.id   AF-A0A918HIG0-F1
#
_cell.length_a   1.000
_cell.length_b   1.000
_cell.length_c   1.000
_cell.angle_alpha   90.00
_cell.angle_beta   90.00
_cell.angle_gamma   90.00
#
_symmetry.space_group_name_H-M   'P 1'
#
loop_
_entity.id
_entity.type
_entity.pdbx_description
1 polymer ?
#
loop_
_entity_poly.entity_id
_entity_poly.type
_entity_poly.pdbx_seq_one_letter_code
_entity_poly.pdbx_strand_id
1 'polypeptide(L)'
;MGNARAYPVYRSEDGDVAAVIAVAVSLVGCGELWEGASVDLVAELLRVEDVVRSREVFPQGWFSGGGEHFRGVDLPDDAAVLARLLPMMLSVEEPVEGDLLDRAPEVLRQAGWGQIAWMALSWPAVPELGLGPEHARTGVQACFGTDANHEPTPSHTVYVHVRPGEDERAQHLAQQIGYGVIGPGEHGW
;
A
#
# COMPACT_ATOMS: atom_id res chain seq x y z
N MET A 1 4.02 11.72 -9.18
CA MET A 1 5.22 11.29 -8.44
C MET A 1 6.14 10.62 -9.43
N GLY A 2 7.45 10.73 -9.24
CA GLY A 2 8.40 10.24 -10.22
C GLY A 2 9.80 10.39 -9.66
N ASN A 3 10.37 9.26 -9.24
CA ASN A 3 11.72 9.09 -8.68
C ASN A 3 11.82 9.21 -7.14
N ALA A 4 10.83 8.81 -6.36
CA ALA A 4 11.10 8.50 -4.95
C ALA A 4 11.97 7.24 -4.83
N ARG A 5 12.62 7.09 -3.67
CA ARG A 5 13.34 5.87 -3.28
C ARG A 5 12.59 5.23 -2.11
N ALA A 6 12.23 3.95 -2.26
CA ALA A 6 11.48 3.20 -1.26
C ALA A 6 12.46 2.38 -0.40
N TYR A 7 12.55 2.66 0.89
CA TYR A 7 13.42 1.91 1.81
C TYR A 7 12.59 0.95 2.67
N PRO A 8 12.93 -0.35 2.71
CA PRO A 8 12.20 -1.30 3.54
C PRO A 8 12.51 -1.04 5.02
N VAL A 9 11.47 -0.91 5.84
CA VAL A 9 11.56 -0.60 7.28
C VAL A 9 11.15 -1.81 8.13
N TYR A 10 10.18 -2.59 7.66
CA TYR A 10 9.66 -3.74 8.37
C TYR A 10 9.31 -4.84 7.38
N ARG A 11 9.60 -6.08 7.75
CA ARG A 11 9.24 -7.27 6.99
C ARG A 11 8.57 -8.27 7.92
N SER A 12 7.37 -8.70 7.56
CA SER A 12 6.67 -9.80 8.23
C SER A 12 7.00 -11.12 7.53
N GLU A 13 7.53 -12.08 8.29
CA GLU A 13 7.83 -13.44 7.83
C GLU A 13 6.65 -14.40 8.04
N ASP A 14 5.78 -14.12 9.01
CA ASP A 14 4.63 -14.97 9.37
C ASP A 14 3.34 -14.59 8.62
N GLY A 15 3.42 -13.64 7.69
CA GLY A 15 2.27 -13.20 6.88
C GLY A 15 1.19 -12.41 7.65
N ASP A 16 1.52 -11.80 8.79
CA ASP A 16 0.56 -11.01 9.57
C ASP A 16 0.25 -9.66 8.88
N VAL A 17 -0.86 -9.64 8.13
CA VAL A 17 -1.37 -8.46 7.43
C VAL A 17 -1.66 -7.30 8.40
N ALA A 18 -2.19 -7.58 9.59
CA ALA A 18 -2.59 -6.53 10.53
C ALA A 18 -1.36 -5.84 11.14
N ALA A 19 -0.32 -6.62 11.47
CA ALA A 19 0.94 -6.07 11.96
C ALA A 19 1.62 -5.17 10.92
N VAL A 20 1.63 -5.58 9.65
CA VAL A 20 2.18 -4.79 8.53
C VAL A 20 1.44 -3.46 8.39
N ILE A 21 0.10 -3.47 8.44
CA ILE A 21 -0.72 -2.25 8.39
C ILE A 21 -0.42 -1.34 9.58
N ALA A 22 -0.35 -1.89 10.80
CA ALA A 22 -0.08 -1.11 12.00
C ALA A 22 1.28 -0.40 11.96
N VAL A 23 2.31 -1.06 11.43
CA VAL A 23 3.64 -0.45 11.23
C VAL A 23 3.58 0.66 10.18
N ALA A 24 2.88 0.44 9.07
CA ALA A 24 2.70 1.45 8.04
C ALA A 24 1.97 2.69 8.57
N VAL A 25 0.88 2.51 9.33
CA VAL A 25 0.14 3.61 10.00
C VAL A 25 1.04 4.37 10.97
N SER A 26 1.86 3.67 11.75
CA SER A 26 2.82 4.32 12.66
C SER A 26 3.81 5.19 11.89
N LEU A 27 4.29 4.74 10.73
CA LEU A 27 5.20 5.49 9.87
C LEU A 27 4.53 6.70 9.21
N VAL A 28 3.25 6.56 8.80
CA VAL A 28 2.44 7.70 8.31
C VAL A 28 2.32 8.77 9.40
N GLY A 29 2.19 8.37 10.66
CA GLY A 29 2.15 9.28 11.82
C GLY A 29 3.42 10.10 12.06
N CYS A 30 4.54 9.76 11.42
CA CYS A 30 5.76 10.57 11.44
C CYS A 30 5.72 11.76 10.46
N GLY A 31 4.72 11.80 9.58
CA GLY A 31 4.53 12.86 8.59
C GLY A 31 3.26 13.67 8.80
N GLU A 32 3.03 14.62 7.90
CA GLU A 32 1.83 15.45 7.85
C GLU A 32 1.04 15.10 6.58
N LEU A 33 -0.18 14.60 6.75
CA LEU A 33 -1.09 14.33 5.63
C LEU A 33 -1.64 15.62 5.07
N TRP A 34 -1.81 15.67 3.75
CA TRP A 34 -2.43 16.81 3.08
C TRP A 34 -3.93 16.85 3.37
N GLU A 35 -4.53 18.04 3.26
CA GLU A 35 -5.98 18.17 3.32
C GLU A 35 -6.63 17.34 2.20
N GLY A 36 -7.55 16.44 2.58
CA GLY A 36 -8.19 15.52 1.64
C GLY A 36 -7.30 14.37 1.18
N ALA A 37 -6.22 14.06 1.90
CA ALA A 37 -5.39 12.90 1.62
C ALA A 37 -6.23 11.60 1.57
N SER A 38 -5.90 10.77 0.59
CA SER A 38 -6.47 9.44 0.41
C SER A 38 -5.45 8.35 0.74
N VAL A 39 -5.98 7.15 0.99
CA VAL A 39 -5.25 5.90 1.06
C VAL A 39 -5.72 5.01 -0.08
N ASP A 40 -4.75 4.47 -0.83
CA ASP A 40 -5.01 3.57 -1.95
C ASP A 40 -4.80 2.12 -1.51
N LEU A 41 -5.76 1.25 -1.80
CA LEU A 41 -5.63 -0.20 -1.73
C LEU A 41 -5.68 -0.77 -3.15
N VAL A 42 -4.69 -1.58 -3.49
CA VAL A 42 -4.69 -2.38 -4.73
C VAL A 42 -4.45 -3.85 -4.37
N ALA A 43 -5.20 -4.77 -4.97
CA ALA A 43 -5.03 -6.20 -4.72
C ALA A 43 -5.35 -7.04 -5.95
N GLU A 44 -4.59 -8.11 -6.17
CA GLU A 44 -4.85 -9.10 -7.21
C GLU A 44 -5.70 -10.25 -6.65
N LEU A 45 -6.83 -10.49 -7.30
CA LEU A 45 -7.80 -11.52 -6.95
C LEU A 45 -7.71 -12.65 -7.96
N LEU A 46 -7.33 -13.84 -7.49
CA LEU A 46 -7.06 -15.00 -8.32
C LEU A 46 -8.23 -15.99 -8.39
N ARG A 47 -9.26 -15.80 -7.57
CA ARG A 47 -10.42 -16.69 -7.48
C ARG A 47 -11.73 -15.91 -7.51
N VAL A 48 -12.76 -16.52 -8.08
CA VAL A 48 -14.11 -15.92 -8.14
C VAL A 48 -14.65 -15.62 -6.74
N GLU A 49 -14.42 -16.50 -5.78
CA GLU A 49 -14.84 -16.31 -4.39
C GLU A 49 -14.21 -15.08 -3.74
N ASP A 50 -12.95 -14.78 -4.07
CA ASP A 50 -12.24 -13.61 -3.56
C ASP A 50 -12.76 -12.33 -4.21
N VAL A 51 -13.15 -12.37 -5.49
CA VAL A 51 -13.84 -11.26 -6.18
C VAL A 51 -15.20 -10.99 -5.54
N VAL A 52 -16.01 -12.03 -5.31
CA VAL A 52 -17.34 -11.90 -4.70
C VAL A 52 -17.25 -11.36 -3.28
N ARG A 53 -16.31 -11.85 -2.46
CA ARG A 53 -16.10 -11.29 -1.11
C ARG A 53 -15.62 -9.85 -1.18
N SER A 54 -14.63 -9.56 -2.02
CA SER A 54 -14.06 -8.21 -2.12
C SER A 54 -15.08 -7.16 -2.57
N ARG A 55 -16.06 -7.51 -3.42
CA ARG A 55 -17.12 -6.57 -3.81
C ARG A 55 -18.13 -6.30 -2.70
N GLU A 56 -18.31 -7.24 -1.76
CA GLU A 56 -19.14 -7.00 -0.58
C GLU A 56 -18.44 -6.05 0.39
N VAL A 57 -17.12 -6.19 0.53
CA VAL A 57 -16.28 -5.32 1.35
C VAL A 57 -16.12 -3.92 0.74
N PHE A 58 -15.88 -3.84 -0.58
CA PHE A 58 -15.65 -2.60 -1.32
C PHE A 58 -16.60 -2.49 -2.53
N PRO A 59 -17.90 -2.24 -2.31
CA PRO A 59 -18.89 -2.19 -3.39
C PRO A 59 -18.63 -1.05 -4.38
N GLN A 60 -17.99 0.03 -3.92
CA GLN A 60 -17.60 1.16 -4.78
C GLN A 60 -16.18 1.01 -5.34
N GLY A 61 -15.44 -0.04 -4.98
CA GLY A 61 -14.11 -0.32 -5.54
C GLY A 61 -14.17 -0.58 -7.04
N TRP A 62 -13.08 -0.26 -7.73
CA TRP A 62 -12.89 -0.62 -9.13
C TRP A 62 -12.33 -2.03 -9.22
N PHE A 63 -12.92 -2.84 -10.09
CA PHE A 63 -12.49 -4.18 -10.43
C PHE A 63 -12.13 -4.22 -11.91
N SER A 64 -10.93 -4.68 -12.26
CA SER A 64 -10.51 -4.78 -13.66
C SER A 64 -9.87 -6.12 -13.99
N GLY A 65 -10.27 -6.74 -15.10
CA GLY A 65 -9.74 -8.03 -15.54
C GLY A 65 -10.30 -8.41 -16.90
N GLY A 66 -9.56 -9.21 -17.67
CA GLY A 66 -9.96 -9.57 -19.04
C GLY A 66 -10.12 -8.39 -20.01
N GLY A 67 -9.55 -7.22 -19.69
CA GLY A 67 -9.71 -5.97 -20.45
C GLY A 67 -10.96 -5.16 -20.10
N GLU A 68 -11.75 -5.59 -19.13
CA GLU A 68 -12.97 -4.95 -18.68
C GLU A 68 -12.78 -4.24 -17.33
N HIS A 69 -13.62 -3.24 -17.03
CA HIS A 69 -13.60 -2.46 -15.79
C HIS A 69 -15.01 -2.31 -15.23
N PHE A 70 -15.18 -2.61 -13.94
CA PHE A 70 -16.46 -2.58 -13.24
C PHE A 70 -16.33 -1.84 -11.92
N ARG A 71 -17.39 -1.19 -11.46
CA ARG A 71 -17.56 -0.97 -10.02
C ARG A 71 -17.98 -2.29 -9.37
N GLY A 72 -17.67 -2.48 -8.09
CA GLY A 72 -18.07 -3.67 -7.34
C GLY A 72 -19.58 -3.95 -7.42
N VAL A 73 -20.40 -2.89 -7.36
CA VAL A 73 -21.87 -2.96 -7.53
C VAL A 73 -22.34 -3.40 -8.92
N ASP A 74 -21.50 -3.24 -9.95
CA ASP A 74 -21.81 -3.55 -11.35
C ASP A 74 -21.18 -4.87 -11.81
N LEU A 75 -20.50 -5.60 -10.91
CA LEU A 75 -19.88 -6.88 -11.25
C LEU A 75 -20.93 -7.93 -11.64
N PRO A 76 -20.66 -8.74 -12.67
CA PRO A 76 -21.51 -9.88 -13.00
C PRO A 76 -21.68 -10.83 -11.82
N ASP A 77 -22.91 -11.29 -11.56
CA ASP A 77 -23.18 -12.33 -10.55
C ASP A 77 -22.84 -13.75 -11.05
N ASP A 78 -22.70 -13.93 -12.36
CA ASP A 78 -22.40 -15.22 -12.95
C ASP A 78 -20.93 -15.61 -12.72
N ALA A 79 -20.71 -16.68 -11.95
CA ALA A 79 -19.39 -17.18 -11.60
C ALA A 79 -18.55 -17.61 -12.82
N ALA A 80 -19.17 -18.13 -13.89
CA ALA A 80 -18.47 -18.51 -15.11
C ALA A 80 -18.04 -17.30 -15.93
N VAL A 81 -18.81 -16.19 -15.85
CA VAL A 81 -18.39 -14.90 -16.41
C VAL A 81 -17.20 -14.35 -15.61
N LEU A 82 -17.32 -14.29 -14.28
CA LEU A 82 -16.23 -13.82 -13.41
C LEU A 82 -14.95 -14.64 -13.59
N ALA A 83 -15.06 -15.97 -13.74
CA ALA A 83 -13.90 -16.84 -13.95
C ALA A 83 -13.10 -16.50 -15.22
N ARG A 84 -13.73 -15.94 -16.26
CA ARG A 84 -13.05 -15.51 -17.50
C ARG A 84 -12.36 -14.16 -17.36
N LEU A 85 -12.68 -13.38 -16.33
CA LEU A 85 -12.09 -12.08 -16.05
C LEU A 85 -10.84 -12.18 -15.17
N LEU A 86 -10.60 -13.33 -14.53
CA LEU A 86 -9.45 -13.54 -13.66
C LEU A 86 -8.11 -13.57 -14.45
N PRO A 87 -6.99 -13.14 -13.84
CA PRO A 87 -6.91 -12.45 -12.54
C PRO A 87 -7.55 -11.06 -12.61
N MET A 88 -8.19 -10.65 -11.53
CA MET A 88 -8.81 -9.32 -11.43
C MET A 88 -8.05 -8.44 -10.44
N MET A 89 -7.87 -7.18 -10.79
CA MET A 89 -7.33 -6.16 -9.89
C MET A 89 -8.47 -5.43 -9.21
N LEU A 90 -8.45 -5.40 -7.88
CA LEU A 90 -9.19 -4.44 -7.07
C LEU A 90 -8.36 -3.16 -6.92
N SER A 91 -8.99 -2.01 -7.08
CA SER A 91 -8.43 -0.69 -6.78
C SER A 91 -9.46 0.12 -6.01
N VAL A 92 -9.08 0.59 -4.82
CA VAL A 92 -9.92 1.38 -3.92
C VAL A 92 -9.11 2.57 -3.48
N GLU A 93 -9.70 3.75 -3.58
CA GLU A 93 -9.14 5.00 -3.05
C GLU A 93 -10.20 5.62 -2.15
N GLU A 94 -9.88 5.82 -0.87
CA GLU A 94 -10.78 6.41 0.12
C GLU A 94 -10.01 7.43 0.98
N PRO A 95 -10.70 8.40 1.62
CA PRO A 95 -10.07 9.32 2.55
C PRO A 95 -9.36 8.58 3.69
N VAL A 96 -8.25 9.12 4.20
CA VAL A 96 -7.48 8.50 5.29
C VAL A 96 -8.31 8.37 6.58
N GLU A 97 -9.28 9.26 6.81
CA GLU A 97 -10.20 9.20 7.95
C GLU A 97 -11.29 8.14 7.81
N GLY A 98 -11.36 7.45 6.67
CA GLY A 98 -12.29 6.35 6.42
C GLY A 98 -11.93 5.06 7.17
N ASP A 99 -12.73 4.02 6.92
CA ASP A 99 -12.58 2.68 7.53
C ASP A 99 -11.88 1.67 6.61
N LEU A 100 -11.24 2.14 5.53
CA LEU A 100 -10.55 1.28 4.55
C LEU A 100 -9.57 0.32 5.23
N LEU A 101 -8.81 0.79 6.21
CA LEU A 101 -7.79 -0.01 6.91
C LEU A 101 -8.39 -1.11 7.81
N ASP A 102 -9.62 -0.92 8.29
CA ASP A 102 -10.32 -1.94 9.08
C ASP A 102 -10.82 -3.08 8.17
N ARG A 103 -11.17 -2.75 6.92
CA ARG A 103 -11.71 -3.67 5.91
C ARG A 103 -10.64 -4.35 5.06
N ALA A 104 -9.52 -3.66 4.78
CA ALA A 104 -8.45 -4.15 3.91
C ALA A 104 -7.91 -5.55 4.28
N PRO A 105 -7.75 -5.94 5.57
CA PRO A 105 -7.28 -7.27 5.92
C PRO A 105 -8.16 -8.42 5.42
N GLU A 106 -9.45 -8.19 5.17
CA GLU A 106 -10.34 -9.22 4.63
C GLU A 106 -9.98 -9.59 3.18
N VAL A 107 -9.58 -8.59 2.39
CA VAL A 107 -9.16 -8.77 1.00
C VAL A 107 -7.72 -9.28 0.92
N LEU A 108 -6.80 -8.64 1.64
CA LEU A 108 -5.36 -8.87 1.50
C LEU A 108 -4.91 -10.28 1.92
N ARG A 109 -5.62 -10.93 2.85
CA ARG A 109 -5.29 -12.30 3.30
C ARG A 109 -5.45 -13.37 2.22
N GLN A 110 -6.28 -13.11 1.20
CA GLN A 110 -6.58 -14.08 0.14
C GLN A 110 -6.04 -13.66 -1.23
N ALA A 111 -5.62 -12.39 -1.34
CA ALA A 111 -5.07 -11.84 -2.57
C ALA A 111 -3.77 -12.56 -2.98
N GLY A 112 -3.53 -12.66 -4.30
CA GLY A 112 -2.24 -13.13 -4.83
C GLY A 112 -1.10 -12.19 -4.42
N TRP A 113 -1.37 -10.89 -4.52
CA TRP A 113 -0.59 -9.82 -3.93
C TRP A 113 -1.49 -8.62 -3.63
N GLY A 114 -1.00 -7.68 -2.84
CA GLY A 114 -1.65 -6.38 -2.67
C GLY A 114 -0.71 -5.30 -2.18
N GLN A 115 -1.21 -4.07 -2.15
CA GLN A 115 -0.54 -2.93 -1.55
C GLN A 115 -1.53 -1.98 -0.91
N ILE A 116 -1.08 -1.29 0.14
CA ILE A 116 -1.71 -0.08 0.66
C ILE A 116 -0.70 1.07 0.54
N ALA A 117 -1.13 2.22 0.03
CA ALA A 117 -0.26 3.37 -0.23
C ALA A 117 -0.84 4.67 0.33
N TRP A 118 0.03 5.48 0.95
CA TRP A 118 -0.24 6.86 1.35
C TRP A 118 0.72 7.77 0.60
N MET A 119 0.21 8.47 -0.41
CA MET A 119 1.04 9.31 -1.29
C MET A 119 0.91 10.81 -0.97
N ALA A 120 -0.22 11.26 -0.43
CA ALA A 120 -0.43 12.67 -0.07
C ALA A 120 0.11 13.00 1.34
N LEU A 121 1.41 12.81 1.53
CA LEU A 121 2.10 12.92 2.82
C LEU A 121 3.30 13.87 2.71
N SER A 122 3.65 14.60 3.77
CA SER A 122 4.86 15.41 3.86
C SER A 122 5.76 14.94 5.00
N TRP A 123 7.06 14.91 4.77
CA TRP A 123 8.04 14.64 5.81
C TRP A 123 8.47 15.93 6.51
N PRO A 124 8.56 15.94 7.84
CA PRO A 124 9.02 17.10 8.59
C PRO A 124 10.50 17.38 8.31
N ALA A 125 10.96 18.58 8.67
CA ALA A 125 12.38 18.87 8.71
C ALA A 125 13.09 18.00 9.77
N VAL A 126 14.34 17.63 9.50
CA VAL A 126 15.24 16.98 10.46
C VAL A 126 16.51 17.83 10.57
N PRO A 127 16.49 18.90 11.40
CA PRO A 127 17.60 19.86 11.48
C PRO A 127 18.94 19.24 11.87
N GLU A 128 18.92 18.18 12.69
CA GLU A 128 20.10 17.45 13.15
C GLU A 128 20.86 16.78 12.00
N LEU A 129 20.17 16.50 10.90
CA LEU A 129 20.72 15.92 9.67
C LEU A 129 20.86 16.97 8.55
N GLY A 130 20.54 18.24 8.82
CA GLY A 130 20.52 19.29 7.80
C GLY A 130 19.44 19.10 6.73
N LEU A 131 18.38 18.34 7.03
CA LEU A 131 17.32 18.02 6.09
C LEU A 131 16.11 18.94 6.29
N GLY A 132 15.71 19.66 5.23
CA GLY A 132 14.49 20.49 5.24
C GLY A 132 13.20 19.66 5.19
N PRO A 133 12.01 20.29 5.16
CA PRO A 133 10.78 19.57 4.89
C PRO A 133 10.75 19.04 3.43
N GLU A 134 10.07 17.92 3.20
CA GLU A 134 9.88 17.33 1.87
C GLU A 134 8.41 16.97 1.67
N HIS A 135 7.88 17.26 0.48
CA HIS A 135 6.48 17.10 0.11
C HIS A 135 6.30 16.43 -1.26
N ALA A 136 7.31 16.37 -2.11
CA ALA A 136 7.15 15.90 -3.49
C ALA A 136 7.49 14.42 -3.70
N ARG A 137 8.30 13.84 -2.81
CA ARG A 137 8.91 12.50 -2.94
C ARG A 137 8.79 11.77 -1.61
N THR A 138 7.56 11.61 -1.18
CA THR A 138 7.15 11.19 0.16
C THR A 138 6.05 10.15 0.04
N GLY A 139 5.92 9.33 1.08
CA GLY A 139 4.84 8.37 1.18
C GLY A 139 5.21 7.12 1.95
N VAL A 140 4.19 6.34 2.25
CA VAL A 140 4.33 5.03 2.89
C VAL A 140 3.65 4.00 2.00
N GLN A 141 4.26 2.83 1.88
CA GLN A 141 3.72 1.71 1.14
C GLN A 141 3.81 0.45 1.99
N ALA A 142 2.70 -0.25 2.16
CA ALA A 142 2.68 -1.60 2.68
C ALA A 142 2.43 -2.55 1.51
N CYS A 143 3.40 -3.41 1.19
CA CYS A 143 3.27 -4.42 0.15
C CYS A 143 3.03 -5.81 0.76
N PHE A 144 2.15 -6.58 0.13
CA PHE A 144 1.73 -7.92 0.55
C PHE A 144 1.97 -8.89 -0.60
N GLY A 145 2.95 -9.80 -0.48
CA GLY A 145 3.25 -10.76 -1.55
C GLY A 145 4.02 -10.15 -2.73
N THR A 146 4.42 -8.88 -2.61
CA THR A 146 5.16 -8.12 -3.61
C THR A 146 6.12 -7.12 -2.96
N ASP A 147 7.14 -6.67 -3.69
CA ASP A 147 8.07 -5.62 -3.26
C ASP A 147 7.60 -4.23 -3.72
N ALA A 148 8.43 -3.18 -3.56
CA ALA A 148 8.03 -1.82 -3.96
C ALA A 148 7.97 -1.64 -5.49
N ASN A 149 8.63 -2.52 -6.25
CA ASN A 149 8.67 -2.52 -7.72
C ASN A 149 7.60 -3.44 -8.33
N HIS A 150 6.67 -3.95 -7.52
CA HIS A 150 5.65 -4.92 -7.93
C HIS A 150 6.20 -6.29 -8.35
N GLU A 151 7.42 -6.64 -7.93
CA GLU A 151 7.97 -7.98 -8.14
C GLU A 151 7.44 -8.95 -7.06
N PRO A 152 7.10 -10.21 -7.40
CA PRO A 152 6.62 -11.17 -6.43
C PRO A 152 7.64 -11.50 -5.33
N THR A 153 7.18 -11.57 -4.07
CA THR A 153 8.00 -12.00 -2.92
C THR A 153 7.15 -12.78 -1.92
N PRO A 154 7.70 -13.77 -1.20
CA PRO A 154 6.95 -14.49 -0.17
C PRO A 154 6.63 -13.65 1.07
N SER A 155 7.17 -12.43 1.18
CA SER A 155 7.08 -11.59 2.39
C SER A 155 6.08 -10.44 2.24
N HIS A 156 5.78 -9.79 3.37
CA HIS A 156 5.06 -8.52 3.39
C HIS A 156 5.99 -7.45 3.96
N THR A 157 6.13 -6.32 3.26
CA THR A 157 7.15 -5.31 3.59
C THR A 157 6.52 -3.93 3.65
N VAL A 158 6.87 -3.16 4.68
CA VAL A 158 6.55 -1.73 4.78
C VAL A 158 7.75 -0.93 4.29
N TYR A 159 7.48 0.02 3.40
CA TYR A 159 8.44 0.91 2.81
C TYR A 159 8.16 2.37 3.19
N VAL A 160 9.23 3.11 3.44
CA VAL A 160 9.21 4.57 3.50
C VAL A 160 9.74 5.12 2.18
N HIS A 161 8.99 6.03 1.55
CA HIS A 161 9.40 6.72 0.33
C HIS A 161 10.03 8.06 0.68
N VAL A 162 11.26 8.29 0.23
CA VAL A 162 11.98 9.55 0.43
C VAL A 162 12.60 10.04 -0.89
N ARG A 163 13.06 11.29 -0.91
CA ARG A 163 13.86 11.81 -2.03
C ARG A 163 15.14 10.98 -2.20
N PRO A 164 15.58 10.68 -3.44
CA PRO A 164 16.86 10.02 -3.66
C PRO A 164 18.02 10.79 -3.02
N GLY A 165 18.89 10.07 -2.29
CA GLY A 165 19.99 10.65 -1.53
C GLY A 165 19.63 11.10 -0.11
N GLU A 166 18.37 10.91 0.32
CA GLU A 166 17.94 11.15 1.70
C GLU A 166 17.81 9.85 2.52
N ASP A 167 18.77 8.93 2.34
CA ASP A 167 18.86 7.65 3.09
C ASP A 167 18.80 7.87 4.61
N GLU A 168 19.42 8.94 5.10
CA GLU A 168 19.41 9.31 6.51
C GLU A 168 18.01 9.71 7.00
N ARG A 169 17.16 10.29 6.14
CA ARG A 169 15.76 10.54 6.47
C ARG A 169 14.99 9.25 6.65
N ALA A 170 15.16 8.30 5.71
CA ALA A 170 14.49 7.01 5.79
C ALA A 170 14.85 6.29 7.10
N GLN A 171 16.14 6.29 7.45
CA GLN A 171 16.62 5.75 8.72
C GLN A 171 16.05 6.48 9.93
N HIS A 172 16.00 7.81 9.90
CA HIS A 172 15.43 8.62 10.98
C HIS A 172 13.94 8.33 11.19
N LEU A 173 13.14 8.29 10.13
CA LEU A 173 11.70 7.98 10.20
C LEU A 173 11.45 6.56 10.72
N ALA A 174 12.23 5.57 10.27
CA ALA A 174 12.16 4.21 10.77
C ALA A 174 12.44 4.13 12.28
N GLN A 175 13.43 4.89 12.77
CA GLN A 175 13.79 4.92 14.19
C GLN A 175 12.70 5.52 15.08
N GLN A 176 11.94 6.50 14.58
CA GLN A 176 10.83 7.09 15.34
C GLN A 176 9.75 6.07 15.72
N ILE A 177 9.60 5.02 14.92
CA ILE A 177 8.64 3.93 15.17
C ILE A 177 9.31 2.66 15.73
N GLY A 178 10.57 2.75 16.19
CA GLY A 178 11.29 1.65 16.84
C GLY A 178 11.91 0.63 15.88
N TYR A 179 11.99 0.94 14.58
CA TYR A 179 12.60 0.08 13.56
C TYR A 179 13.86 0.71 12.95
N GLY A 180 14.46 0.03 11.99
CA GLY A 180 15.54 0.55 11.16
C GLY A 180 15.32 0.15 9.70
N VAL A 181 16.07 0.76 8.79
CA VAL A 181 16.07 0.31 7.39
C VAL A 181 16.75 -1.05 7.29
N ILE A 182 16.06 -2.03 6.70
CA ILE A 182 16.46 -3.45 6.69
C ILE A 182 17.03 -3.93 5.35
N GLY A 183 17.25 -3.01 4.41
CA GLY A 183 17.73 -3.34 3.06
C GLY A 183 18.06 -2.11 2.23
N PRO A 184 18.59 -2.31 1.02
CA PRO A 184 18.84 -1.19 0.10
C PRO A 184 17.52 -0.52 -0.28
N GLY A 185 17.58 0.76 -0.64
CA GLY A 185 16.44 1.41 -1.26
C GLY A 185 16.12 0.77 -2.61
N GLU A 186 14.83 0.73 -2.95
CA GLU A 186 14.25 0.23 -4.20
C GLU A 186 13.68 1.40 -5.03
N HIS A 187 13.22 1.16 -6.26
CA HIS A 187 12.53 2.20 -7.01
C HIS A 187 11.16 2.45 -6.38
N GLY A 188 10.89 3.70 -6.00
CA GLY A 188 9.57 4.12 -5.54
C GLY A 188 8.78 4.78 -6.67
N TRP A 189 7.65 5.38 -6.31
CA TRP A 189 6.77 6.07 -7.26
C TRP A 189 7.33 7.41 -7.80
#